data_AF-A0A434SLS5-F1
#
_entry.id   AF-A0A434SLS5-F1
#
_cell.length_a   1.000
_cell.length_b   1.000
_cell.length_c   1.000
_cell.angle_alpha   90.00
_cell.angle_beta   90.00
_cell.angle_gamma   90.00
#
_symmetry.space_group_name_H-M   'P 1'
#
loop_
_entity.id
_entity.type
_entity.pdbx_description
1 polymer ?
#
loop_
_entity_poly.entity_id
_entity_poly.type
_entity_poly.pdbx_seq_one_letter_code
_entity_poly.pdbx_strand_id
1 'polypeptide(L)'
;LEQMYDEASFSSSNRQIELVARESELDKLANDIAVLRSQRKEADRRNQELAAESKAARDALKAEKKRTAELDKKVERLLATLADREEKLDRREKELARMRERPSKDHAVNGGTHKADEVQGIDNAIAKLEGDRERLEARLTALARENKRLKTDLAVLETAQPEQAGDAPRAGAALREQMNELAAEVVNLTMKLEGPDSPIAKALATPRDERQDIGERGISLADRVRALQKANASN
;
A
#
# COMPACT_ATOMS: atom_id res chain seq x y z
N LEU A 1 -57.59 -78.76 1.79
CA LEU A 1 -58.05 -77.36 1.81
C LEU A 1 -57.14 -76.52 2.68
N GLU A 2 -56.93 -76.88 3.95
CA GLU A 2 -56.05 -76.18 4.89
C GLU A 2 -54.60 -76.00 4.38
N GLN A 3 -53.96 -77.06 3.88
CA GLN A 3 -52.60 -76.98 3.30
C GLN A 3 -52.48 -75.99 2.11
N MET A 4 -53.51 -75.85 1.28
CA MET A 4 -53.49 -74.89 0.17
C MET A 4 -53.66 -73.44 0.65
N TYR A 5 -54.40 -73.23 1.74
CA TYR A 5 -54.51 -71.91 2.37
C TYR A 5 -53.22 -71.50 3.06
N ASP A 6 -52.55 -72.44 3.73
CA ASP A 6 -51.25 -72.19 4.35
C ASP A 6 -50.19 -71.83 3.30
N GLU A 7 -50.12 -72.56 2.19
CA GLU A 7 -49.16 -72.30 1.12
C GLU A 7 -49.41 -70.96 0.41
N ALA A 8 -50.68 -70.57 0.20
CA ALA A 8 -51.04 -69.25 -0.31
C ALA A 8 -50.69 -68.13 0.69
N SER A 9 -50.87 -68.37 1.99
CA SER A 9 -50.52 -67.44 3.06
C SER A 9 -49.01 -67.21 3.12
N PHE A 10 -48.21 -68.28 3.07
CA PHE A 10 -46.74 -68.18 3.02
C PHE A 10 -46.25 -67.46 1.76
N SER A 11 -46.83 -67.74 0.59
CA SER A 11 -46.49 -67.05 -0.66
C SER A 11 -46.81 -65.55 -0.60
N SER A 12 -47.96 -65.18 -0.02
CA SER A 12 -48.34 -63.78 0.15
C SER A 12 -47.44 -63.06 1.15
N SER A 13 -47.07 -63.72 2.25
CA SER A 13 -46.14 -63.18 3.24
C SER A 13 -44.74 -62.99 2.65
N ASN A 14 -44.22 -63.97 1.89
CA ASN A 14 -42.93 -63.85 1.21
C ASN A 14 -42.94 -62.68 0.21
N ARG A 15 -44.01 -62.55 -0.58
CA ARG A 15 -44.17 -61.40 -1.49
C ARG A 15 -44.25 -60.07 -0.75
N GLN A 16 -44.88 -60.03 0.42
CA GLN A 16 -44.92 -58.83 1.26
C GLN A 16 -43.54 -58.45 1.79
N ILE A 17 -42.74 -59.42 2.24
CA ILE A 17 -41.36 -59.18 2.70
C ILE A 17 -40.52 -58.62 1.54
N GLU A 18 -40.64 -59.19 0.35
CA GLU A 18 -39.94 -58.71 -0.83
C GLU A 18 -40.36 -57.28 -1.21
N LEU A 19 -41.66 -56.96 -1.15
CA LEU A 19 -42.15 -55.60 -1.42
C LEU A 19 -41.59 -54.60 -0.41
N VAL A 20 -41.63 -54.91 0.89
CA VAL A 20 -41.07 -54.05 1.94
C VAL A 20 -39.55 -53.87 1.77
N ALA A 21 -38.84 -54.93 1.37
CA ALA A 21 -37.41 -54.84 1.07
C ALA A 21 -37.16 -53.90 -0.12
N ARG A 22 -37.93 -54.02 -1.21
CA ARG A 22 -37.83 -53.11 -2.37
C ARG A 22 -38.21 -51.68 -2.04
N GLU A 23 -39.23 -51.45 -1.23
CA GLU A 23 -39.59 -50.11 -0.74
C GLU A 23 -38.43 -49.49 0.04
N SER A 24 -37.79 -50.27 0.92
CA SER A 24 -36.60 -49.79 1.66
C SER A 24 -35.41 -49.48 0.75
N GLU A 25 -35.23 -50.22 -0.35
CA GLU A 25 -34.21 -49.93 -1.35
C GLU A 25 -34.54 -48.65 -2.13
N LEU A 26 -35.81 -48.45 -2.51
CA LEU A 26 -36.26 -47.23 -3.18
C LEU A 26 -36.08 -46.00 -2.30
N ASP A 27 -36.39 -46.09 -1.01
CA ASP A 27 -36.19 -44.99 -0.06
C ASP A 27 -34.70 -44.65 0.10
N LYS A 28 -33.82 -45.66 0.16
CA LYS A 28 -32.37 -45.44 0.18
C LYS A 28 -31.89 -44.74 -1.10
N LEU A 29 -32.30 -45.24 -2.27
CA LEU A 29 -31.94 -44.63 -3.55
C LEU A 29 -32.48 -43.20 -3.68
N ALA A 30 -33.69 -42.93 -3.18
CA ALA A 30 -34.26 -41.58 -3.18
C ALA A 30 -33.43 -40.61 -2.31
N ASN A 31 -33.00 -41.06 -1.13
CA ASN A 31 -32.12 -40.30 -0.25
C ASN A 31 -30.75 -40.05 -0.90
N ASP A 32 -30.14 -41.07 -1.51
CA ASP A 32 -28.86 -40.95 -2.20
C ASP A 32 -28.95 -39.98 -3.38
N ILE A 33 -30.03 -40.02 -4.17
CA ILE A 33 -30.28 -39.07 -5.26
C ILE A 33 -30.40 -37.64 -4.71
N ALA A 34 -31.07 -37.45 -3.58
CA ALA A 34 -31.21 -36.13 -2.96
C ALA A 34 -29.85 -35.57 -2.52
N VAL A 35 -28.99 -36.40 -1.90
CA VAL A 35 -27.63 -36.04 -1.50
C VAL A 35 -26.75 -35.76 -2.72
N LEU A 36 -26.78 -36.59 -3.76
CA LEU A 36 -26.01 -36.36 -4.97
C LEU A 36 -26.43 -35.07 -5.69
N ARG A 37 -27.72 -34.74 -5.69
CA ARG A 37 -28.23 -33.47 -6.24
C ARG A 37 -27.74 -32.26 -5.44
N SER A 38 -27.71 -32.32 -4.10
CA SER A 38 -27.18 -31.23 -3.28
C SER A 38 -25.67 -31.06 -3.50
N GLN A 39 -24.91 -32.16 -3.52
CA GLN A 39 -23.48 -32.16 -3.81
C GLN A 39 -23.17 -31.59 -5.18
N ARG A 40 -23.95 -31.97 -6.22
CA ARG A 40 -23.79 -31.40 -7.56
C ARG A 40 -24.02 -29.89 -7.55
N LYS A 41 -25.08 -29.42 -6.89
CA LYS A 41 -25.38 -27.98 -6.78
C LYS A 41 -24.28 -27.21 -6.05
N GLU A 42 -23.72 -27.79 -4.99
CA GLU A 42 -22.57 -27.21 -4.27
C GLU A 42 -21.31 -27.19 -5.13
N ALA A 43 -21.02 -28.27 -5.86
CA ALA A 43 -19.89 -28.33 -6.77
C ALA A 43 -20.00 -27.30 -7.90
N ASP A 44 -21.20 -27.15 -8.49
CA ASP A 44 -21.47 -26.15 -9.52
C ASP A 44 -21.28 -24.72 -8.96
N ARG A 45 -21.72 -24.46 -7.72
CA ARG A 45 -21.50 -23.18 -7.05
C ARG A 45 -20.02 -22.91 -6.81
N ARG A 46 -19.27 -23.87 -6.27
CA ARG A 46 -17.81 -23.74 -6.06
C ARG A 46 -17.09 -23.51 -7.38
N ASN A 47 -17.48 -24.19 -8.45
CA ASN A 47 -16.91 -23.98 -9.79
C ASN A 47 -17.17 -22.57 -10.31
N GLN A 48 -18.35 -22.00 -10.09
CA GLN A 48 -18.66 -20.62 -10.47
C GLN A 48 -17.85 -19.61 -9.66
N GLU A 49 -17.72 -19.83 -8.35
CA GLU A 49 -16.91 -18.98 -7.46
C GLU A 49 -15.43 -19.00 -7.87
N LEU A 50 -14.85 -20.19 -8.10
CA LEU A 50 -13.46 -20.34 -8.58
C LEU A 50 -13.26 -19.72 -9.97
N ALA A 51 -14.23 -19.83 -10.88
CA ALA A 51 -14.15 -19.21 -12.20
C ALA A 51 -14.16 -17.67 -12.10
N ALA A 52 -15.00 -17.11 -11.22
CA ALA A 52 -15.05 -15.67 -10.97
C ALA A 52 -13.75 -15.17 -10.32
N GLU A 53 -13.22 -15.88 -9.33
CA GLU A 53 -11.96 -15.57 -8.67
C GLU A 53 -10.78 -15.66 -9.65
N SER A 54 -10.73 -16.70 -10.47
CA SER A 54 -9.71 -16.85 -11.51
C SER A 54 -9.75 -15.72 -12.53
N LYS A 55 -10.94 -15.23 -12.89
CA LYS A 55 -11.08 -14.05 -13.75
C LYS A 55 -10.58 -12.78 -13.05
N ALA A 56 -11.00 -12.54 -11.81
CA ALA A 56 -10.56 -11.38 -11.04
C ALA A 56 -9.02 -11.35 -10.85
N ALA A 57 -8.41 -12.50 -10.54
CA ALA A 57 -6.97 -12.63 -10.42
C ALA A 57 -6.23 -12.35 -11.73
N ARG A 58 -6.77 -12.79 -12.88
CA ARG A 58 -6.20 -12.48 -14.20
C ARG A 58 -6.27 -10.99 -14.52
N ASP A 59 -7.40 -10.34 -14.21
CA ASP A 59 -7.58 -8.91 -14.44
C ASP A 59 -6.64 -8.08 -13.54
N ALA A 60 -6.48 -8.47 -12.27
CA ALA A 60 -5.52 -7.88 -11.35
C ALA A 60 -4.07 -8.04 -11.86
N LEU A 61 -3.68 -9.25 -12.29
CA LEU A 61 -2.36 -9.50 -12.87
C LEU A 61 -2.10 -8.64 -14.11
N LYS A 62 -3.11 -8.45 -14.96
CA LYS A 62 -3.00 -7.59 -16.15
C LYS A 62 -2.85 -6.12 -15.76
N ALA A 63 -3.54 -5.66 -14.72
CA ALA A 63 -3.40 -4.31 -14.20
C ALA A 63 -1.99 -4.08 -13.63
N GLU A 64 -1.49 -5.02 -12.83
CA GLU A 64 -0.12 -4.96 -12.29
C GLU A 64 0.93 -4.96 -13.40
N LYS A 65 0.82 -5.83 -14.40
CA LYS A 65 1.74 -5.82 -15.56
C LYS A 65 1.75 -4.51 -16.35
N LYS A 66 0.62 -3.78 -16.38
CA LYS A 66 0.56 -2.45 -17.00
C LYS A 66 1.28 -1.41 -16.13
N ARG A 67 1.04 -1.44 -14.82
CA ARG A 67 1.72 -0.57 -13.85
C ARG A 67 3.22 -0.76 -13.88
N THR A 68 3.72 -2.00 -13.92
CA THR A 68 5.15 -2.29 -14.04
C THR A 68 5.71 -1.70 -15.34
N ALA A 69 5.05 -1.93 -16.48
CA ALA A 69 5.50 -1.36 -17.75
C ALA A 69 5.49 0.19 -17.77
N GLU A 70 4.57 0.83 -17.06
CA GLU A 70 4.56 2.29 -16.89
C GLU A 70 5.71 2.78 -16.00
N LEU A 71 6.02 2.04 -14.92
CA LEU A 71 7.16 2.32 -14.05
C LEU A 71 8.49 2.13 -14.79
N ASP A 72 8.64 1.07 -15.58
CA ASP A 72 9.83 0.83 -16.40
C ASP A 72 10.09 2.00 -17.35
N LYS A 73 9.04 2.47 -18.05
CA LYS A 73 9.13 3.68 -18.90
C LYS A 73 9.52 4.94 -18.12
N LYS A 74 9.10 5.09 -16.87
CA LYS A 74 9.50 6.22 -16.02
C LYS A 74 10.98 6.10 -15.63
N VAL A 75 11.44 4.90 -15.30
CA VAL A 75 12.84 4.62 -14.99
C VAL A 75 13.72 4.92 -16.20
N GLU A 76 13.36 4.45 -17.39
CA GLU A 76 14.07 4.76 -18.64
C GLU A 76 14.18 6.26 -18.89
N ARG A 77 13.07 7.00 -18.72
CA ARG A 77 13.08 8.47 -18.85
C ARG A 77 13.98 9.14 -17.81
N LEU A 78 13.93 8.70 -16.55
CA LEU A 78 14.78 9.25 -15.49
C LEU A 78 16.25 8.99 -15.78
N LEU A 79 16.61 7.78 -16.23
CA LEU A 79 17.97 7.44 -16.66
C LEU A 79 18.43 8.31 -17.82
N ALA A 80 17.59 8.54 -18.83
CA ALA A 80 17.90 9.45 -19.93
C ALA A 80 18.13 10.89 -19.43
N THR A 81 17.27 11.40 -18.54
CA THR A 81 17.45 12.75 -17.98
C THR A 81 18.69 12.88 -17.10
N LEU A 82 19.11 11.82 -16.42
CA LEU A 82 20.36 11.79 -15.66
C LEU A 82 21.56 11.85 -16.60
N ALA A 83 21.57 11.03 -17.67
CA ALA A 83 22.62 11.06 -18.68
C ALA A 83 22.77 12.44 -19.32
N ASP A 84 21.66 13.09 -19.70
CA ASP A 84 21.67 14.46 -20.25
C ASP A 84 22.24 15.48 -19.25
N ARG A 85 22.04 15.27 -17.94
CA ARG A 85 22.58 16.14 -16.89
C ARG A 85 24.05 15.88 -16.62
N GLU A 86 24.48 14.63 -16.62
CA GLU A 86 25.88 14.23 -16.52
C GLU A 86 26.68 14.82 -17.68
N GLU A 87 26.18 14.72 -18.92
CA GLU A 87 26.86 15.32 -20.08
C GLU A 87 26.98 16.86 -19.96
N LYS A 88 25.95 17.53 -19.42
CA LYS A 88 26.00 18.99 -19.16
C LYS A 88 26.99 19.34 -18.06
N LEU A 89 27.10 18.52 -17.01
CA LEU A 89 28.09 18.70 -15.95
C LEU A 89 29.50 18.52 -16.51
N ASP A 90 29.75 17.46 -17.27
CA ASP A 90 31.04 17.21 -17.94
C ASP A 90 31.46 18.38 -18.83
N ARG A 91 30.52 18.96 -19.60
CA ARG A 91 30.80 20.15 -20.43
C ARG A 91 31.17 21.36 -19.56
N ARG A 92 30.45 21.61 -18.47
CA ARG A 92 30.75 22.70 -17.53
C ARG A 92 32.07 22.50 -16.81
N GLU A 93 32.39 21.28 -16.41
CA GLU A 93 33.67 20.95 -15.79
C GLU A 93 34.83 21.19 -16.76
N LYS A 94 34.68 20.81 -18.04
CA LYS A 94 35.65 21.12 -19.09
C LYS A 94 35.78 22.64 -19.32
N GLU A 95 34.68 23.38 -19.32
CA GLU A 95 34.70 24.84 -19.45
C GLU A 95 35.38 25.51 -18.23
N LEU A 96 35.06 25.07 -17.02
CA LEU A 96 35.70 25.54 -15.78
C LEU A 96 37.20 25.22 -15.78
N ALA A 97 37.60 24.03 -16.23
CA ALA A 97 39.01 23.68 -16.39
C ALA A 97 39.72 24.62 -17.38
N ARG A 98 39.13 24.87 -18.55
CA ARG A 98 39.66 25.84 -19.53
C ARG A 98 39.71 27.28 -19.00
N MET A 99 38.70 27.69 -18.23
CA MET A 99 38.67 29.00 -17.58
C MET A 99 39.66 29.10 -16.41
N ARG A 100 40.09 28.01 -15.80
CA ARG A 100 41.20 27.97 -14.84
C ARG A 100 42.57 28.00 -15.53
N GLU A 101 42.67 27.42 -16.73
CA GLU A 101 43.91 27.46 -17.53
C GLU A 101 44.12 28.80 -18.28
N ARG A 102 43.06 29.48 -18.71
CA ARG A 102 43.13 30.80 -19.38
C ARG A 102 43.76 31.93 -18.56
N PRO A 103 43.48 32.15 -17.26
CA PRO A 103 44.16 33.16 -16.47
C PRO A 103 45.66 32.87 -16.37
N SER A 104 46.11 31.61 -16.53
CA SER A 104 47.54 31.30 -16.58
C SER A 104 48.24 31.78 -17.86
N LYS A 105 47.52 32.06 -18.96
CA LYS A 105 48.11 32.53 -20.23
C LYS A 105 47.98 34.04 -20.44
N ASP A 106 46.91 34.66 -19.94
CA ASP A 106 46.71 36.12 -20.03
C ASP A 106 47.42 36.90 -18.90
N HIS A 107 47.81 36.26 -17.79
CA HIS A 107 48.62 36.90 -16.72
C HIS A 107 50.13 36.96 -17.02
N ALA A 108 50.59 36.56 -18.21
CA ALA A 108 52.02 36.56 -18.53
C ALA A 108 52.58 37.93 -18.97
N VAL A 109 51.76 38.97 -19.18
CA VAL A 109 52.23 40.23 -19.83
C VAL A 109 52.10 41.49 -18.96
N ASN A 110 51.45 41.46 -17.80
CA ASN A 110 51.36 42.68 -16.97
C ASN A 110 51.29 42.37 -15.47
N GLY A 111 52.42 42.53 -14.77
CA GLY A 111 52.47 42.21 -13.33
C GLY A 111 53.81 42.51 -12.68
N GLY A 112 54.44 43.63 -13.04
CA GLY A 112 55.61 44.16 -12.34
C GLY A 112 55.18 45.24 -11.38
N THR A 113 54.64 44.87 -10.20
CA THR A 113 54.67 45.60 -8.90
C THR A 113 53.62 45.14 -7.87
N HIS A 114 52.60 44.33 -8.23
CA HIS A 114 51.57 43.84 -7.28
C HIS A 114 51.71 42.38 -6.81
N LYS A 115 52.78 41.68 -7.20
CA LYS A 115 52.94 40.23 -7.02
C LYS A 115 52.88 39.73 -5.57
N ALA A 116 53.21 40.53 -4.57
CA ALA A 116 53.18 40.07 -3.18
C ALA A 116 51.75 39.95 -2.62
N ASP A 117 50.89 40.95 -2.87
CA ASP A 117 49.49 40.94 -2.43
C ASP A 117 48.62 39.99 -3.26
N GLU A 118 48.91 39.86 -4.56
CA GLU A 118 48.16 38.98 -5.46
C GLU A 118 48.48 37.50 -5.21
N VAL A 119 49.75 37.16 -4.91
CA VAL A 119 50.14 35.80 -4.50
C VAL A 119 49.56 35.46 -3.13
N GLN A 120 49.55 36.39 -2.17
CA GLN A 120 48.87 36.18 -0.88
C GLN A 120 47.34 36.03 -1.04
N GLY A 121 46.72 36.75 -1.97
CA GLY A 121 45.31 36.59 -2.31
C GLY A 121 44.99 35.23 -2.94
N ILE A 122 45.89 34.74 -3.79
CA ILE A 122 45.81 33.40 -4.40
C ILE A 122 46.00 32.31 -3.34
N ASP A 123 46.99 32.44 -2.45
CA ASP A 123 47.24 31.47 -1.37
C ASP A 123 46.06 31.43 -0.39
N ASN A 124 45.48 32.57 -0.05
CA ASN A 124 44.26 32.65 0.78
C ASN A 124 43.04 32.06 0.08
N ALA A 125 42.91 32.23 -1.24
CA ALA A 125 41.84 31.63 -2.03
C ALA A 125 42.00 30.10 -2.13
N ILE A 126 43.23 29.61 -2.29
CA ILE A 126 43.55 28.18 -2.31
C ILE A 126 43.24 27.57 -0.95
N ALA A 127 43.72 28.16 0.15
CA ALA A 127 43.43 27.68 1.50
C ALA A 127 41.91 27.65 1.80
N LYS A 128 41.16 28.64 1.30
CA LYS A 128 39.70 28.65 1.43
C LYS A 128 39.02 27.56 0.61
N LEU A 129 39.47 27.34 -0.63
CA LEU A 129 38.94 26.27 -1.49
C LEU A 129 39.29 24.87 -0.97
N GLU A 130 40.46 24.70 -0.36
CA GLU A 130 40.86 23.46 0.32
C GLU A 130 40.00 23.21 1.55
N GLY A 131 39.75 24.23 2.37
CA GLY A 131 38.84 24.11 3.52
C GLY A 131 37.39 23.82 3.11
N ASP A 132 36.90 24.44 2.03
CA ASP A 132 35.56 24.16 1.48
C ASP A 132 35.50 22.75 0.88
N ARG A 133 36.58 22.29 0.24
CA ARG A 133 36.71 20.92 -0.26
C ARG A 133 36.67 19.90 0.88
N GLU A 134 37.44 20.09 1.94
CA GLU A 134 37.42 19.21 3.12
C GLU A 134 36.02 19.16 3.76
N ARG A 135 35.33 20.31 3.86
CA ARG A 135 33.95 20.37 4.37
C ARG A 135 32.97 19.60 3.48
N LEU A 136 33.11 19.71 2.16
CA LEU A 136 32.29 18.98 1.20
C LEU A 136 32.56 17.48 1.25
N GLU A 137 33.82 17.06 1.34
CA GLU A 137 34.22 15.66 1.51
C GLU A 137 33.70 15.08 2.84
N ALA A 138 33.78 15.84 3.94
CA ALA A 138 33.19 15.46 5.23
C ALA A 138 31.65 15.32 5.15
N ARG A 139 30.98 16.21 4.41
CA ARG A 139 29.53 16.15 4.22
C ARG A 139 29.11 14.97 3.34
N LEU A 140 29.86 14.67 2.29
CA LEU A 140 29.62 13.52 1.42
C LEU A 140 29.81 12.20 2.19
N THR A 141 30.86 12.09 3.01
CA THR A 141 31.08 10.89 3.83
C THR A 141 29.99 10.73 4.89
N ALA A 142 29.51 11.82 5.51
CA ALA A 142 28.38 11.77 6.42
C ALA A 142 27.09 11.33 5.71
N LEU A 143 26.75 11.92 4.56
CA LEU A 143 25.58 11.55 3.76
C LEU A 143 25.67 10.13 3.20
N ALA A 144 26.86 9.64 2.88
CA ALA A 144 27.07 8.26 2.43
C ALA A 144 26.84 7.27 3.58
N ARG A 145 27.31 7.60 4.79
CA ARG A 145 27.04 6.80 6.01
C ARG A 145 25.55 6.81 6.35
N GLU A 146 24.91 7.96 6.27
CA GLU A 146 23.47 8.09 6.49
C GLU A 146 22.67 7.34 5.42
N ASN A 147 23.02 7.44 4.14
CA ASN A 147 22.40 6.63 3.09
C ASN A 147 22.60 5.14 3.30
N LYS A 148 23.79 4.71 3.74
CA LYS A 148 24.03 3.31 4.07
C LYS A 148 23.16 2.86 5.24
N ARG A 149 23.00 3.71 6.25
CA ARG A 149 22.14 3.45 7.41
C ARG A 149 20.65 3.40 7.03
N LEU A 150 20.17 4.35 6.24
CA LEU A 150 18.79 4.35 5.73
C LEU A 150 18.52 3.14 4.84
N LYS A 151 19.49 2.72 4.01
CA LYS A 151 19.37 1.49 3.22
C LYS A 151 19.30 0.24 4.09
N THR A 152 20.07 0.17 5.17
CA THR A 152 19.96 -0.96 6.11
C THR A 152 18.65 -0.92 6.87
N ASP A 153 18.19 0.25 7.30
CA ASP A 153 16.93 0.41 8.03
C ASP A 153 15.73 0.07 7.14
N LEU A 154 15.76 0.46 5.85
CA LEU A 154 14.77 0.06 4.85
C LEU A 154 14.79 -1.44 4.58
N ALA A 155 15.97 -2.05 4.43
CA ALA A 155 16.08 -3.50 4.24
C ALA A 155 15.56 -4.27 5.48
N VAL A 156 15.78 -3.76 6.69
CA VAL A 156 15.20 -4.33 7.92
C VAL A 156 13.68 -4.16 7.96
N LEU A 157 13.16 -3.01 7.53
CA LEU A 157 11.72 -2.77 7.45
C LEU A 157 11.03 -3.66 6.39
N GLU A 158 11.65 -3.83 5.23
CA GLU A 158 11.18 -4.69 4.14
C GLU A 158 11.24 -6.17 4.52
N THR A 159 12.25 -6.60 5.30
CA THR A 159 12.36 -7.98 5.81
C THR A 159 11.51 -8.23 7.06
N ALA A 160 11.06 -7.20 7.76
CA ALA A 160 10.05 -7.28 8.81
C ALA A 160 8.60 -7.25 8.28
N GLN A 161 8.38 -6.82 7.03
CA GLN A 161 7.07 -6.82 6.35
C GLN A 161 6.56 -8.16 5.74
N PRO A 162 7.36 -9.22 5.46
CA PRO A 162 6.85 -10.41 4.78
C PRO A 162 6.01 -11.30 5.71
N GLU A 163 6.12 -11.15 7.04
CA GLU A 163 5.30 -11.85 8.04
C GLU A 163 3.91 -11.20 8.26
N GLN A 164 3.67 -9.99 7.74
CA GLN A 164 2.39 -9.26 7.92
C GLN A 164 1.47 -9.31 6.68
N ALA A 165 1.82 -10.05 5.63
CA ALA A 165 0.99 -10.17 4.43
C ALA A 165 -0.38 -10.84 4.71
N GLY A 166 -0.51 -11.60 5.81
CA GLY A 166 -1.78 -12.14 6.29
C GLY A 166 -2.62 -11.18 7.15
N ASP A 167 -2.03 -10.07 7.62
CA ASP A 167 -2.66 -9.11 8.55
C ASP A 167 -2.79 -7.69 7.96
N ALA A 168 -2.33 -7.48 6.72
CA ALA A 168 -2.39 -6.20 6.00
C ALA A 168 -3.80 -5.55 5.96
N PRO A 169 -4.93 -6.30 5.84
CA PRO A 169 -6.25 -5.69 5.92
C PRO A 169 -6.59 -5.15 7.33
N ARG A 170 -6.10 -5.81 8.39
CA ARG A 170 -6.32 -5.43 9.79
C ARG A 170 -5.37 -4.32 10.23
N ALA A 171 -4.10 -4.39 9.85
CA ALA A 171 -3.14 -3.29 10.05
C ALA A 171 -3.58 -2.02 9.31
N GLY A 172 -4.09 -2.17 8.08
CA GLY A 172 -4.69 -1.06 7.34
C GLY A 172 -5.97 -0.52 7.97
N ALA A 173 -6.81 -1.38 8.57
CA ALA A 173 -7.99 -0.94 9.32
C ALA A 173 -7.61 -0.21 10.62
N ALA A 174 -6.62 -0.72 11.36
CA ALA A 174 -6.10 -0.08 12.56
C ALA A 174 -5.47 1.28 12.28
N LEU A 175 -4.69 1.39 11.20
CA LEU A 175 -4.12 2.68 10.76
C LEU A 175 -5.22 3.66 10.34
N ARG A 176 -6.24 3.21 9.61
CA ARG A 176 -7.39 4.06 9.27
C ARG A 176 -8.11 4.56 10.52
N GLU A 177 -8.28 3.71 11.53
CA GLU A 177 -8.91 4.13 12.79
C GLU A 177 -8.05 5.14 13.55
N GLN A 178 -6.73 4.92 13.65
CA GLN A 178 -5.79 5.87 14.26
C GLN A 178 -5.76 7.22 13.53
N MET A 179 -5.76 7.20 12.19
CA MET A 179 -5.82 8.43 11.39
C MET A 179 -7.13 9.18 11.61
N ASN A 180 -8.24 8.46 11.74
CA ASN A 180 -9.54 9.07 12.00
C ASN A 180 -9.64 9.66 13.41
N GLU A 181 -9.02 9.03 14.42
CA GLU A 181 -8.94 9.54 15.78
C GLU A 181 -8.07 10.80 15.85
N LEU A 182 -6.88 10.76 15.25
CA LEU A 182 -5.99 11.91 15.19
C LEU A 182 -6.63 13.09 14.44
N ALA A 183 -7.36 12.82 13.34
CA ALA A 183 -8.10 13.85 12.63
C ALA A 183 -9.19 14.49 13.51
N ALA A 184 -9.87 13.71 14.35
CA ALA A 184 -10.87 14.24 15.27
C ALA A 184 -10.24 15.14 16.34
N GLU A 185 -9.07 14.76 16.87
CA GLU A 185 -8.31 15.58 17.83
C GLU A 185 -7.84 16.90 17.20
N VAL A 186 -7.27 16.85 15.99
CA VAL A 186 -6.83 18.05 15.26
C VAL A 186 -8.00 18.98 15.01
N VAL A 187 -9.14 18.47 14.55
CA VAL A 187 -10.36 19.27 14.31
C VAL A 187 -10.91 19.89 15.61
N ASN A 188 -10.85 19.15 16.73
CA ASN A 188 -11.25 19.69 18.03
C ASN A 188 -10.28 20.79 18.52
N LEU A 189 -8.97 20.60 18.33
CA LEU A 189 -7.96 21.59 18.68
C LEU A 189 -8.09 22.85 17.83
N THR A 190 -8.28 22.73 16.52
CA THR A 190 -8.49 23.88 15.64
C THR A 190 -9.79 24.60 15.96
N MET A 191 -10.87 23.89 16.27
CA MET A 191 -12.12 24.50 16.73
C MET A 191 -11.93 25.29 18.03
N LYS A 192 -11.13 24.80 18.99
CA LYS A 192 -10.77 25.55 20.21
C LYS A 192 -9.96 26.81 19.91
N LEU A 193 -9.08 26.76 18.92
CA LEU A 193 -8.24 27.90 18.52
C LEU A 193 -9.03 28.95 17.72
N GLU A 194 -9.93 28.53 16.83
CA GLU A 194 -10.75 29.44 16.00
C GLU A 194 -11.98 29.99 16.74
N GLY A 195 -12.42 29.32 17.81
CA GLY A 195 -13.55 29.75 18.64
C GLY A 195 -14.93 29.31 18.13
N PRO A 196 -16.01 29.71 18.83
CA PRO A 196 -17.37 29.19 18.62
C PRO A 196 -17.99 29.61 17.28
N ASP A 197 -17.49 30.65 16.63
CA ASP A 197 -17.99 31.13 15.33
C ASP A 197 -17.30 30.49 14.11
N SER A 198 -16.39 29.53 14.34
CA SER A 198 -15.64 28.84 13.30
C SER A 198 -16.55 28.09 12.30
N PRO A 199 -16.15 28.00 11.02
CA PRO A 199 -16.88 27.19 10.03
C PRO A 199 -17.05 25.73 10.46
N ILE A 200 -16.08 25.20 11.21
CA ILE A 200 -16.07 23.84 11.75
C ILE A 200 -17.17 23.66 12.80
N ALA A 201 -17.31 24.60 13.73
CA ALA A 201 -18.38 24.56 14.73
C ALA A 201 -19.78 24.59 14.08
N LYS A 202 -19.96 25.42 13.04
CA LYS A 202 -21.22 25.48 12.27
C LYS A 202 -21.51 24.18 11.51
N ALA A 203 -20.49 23.57 10.90
CA ALA A 203 -20.63 22.30 10.20
C ALA A 203 -21.02 21.15 11.15
N LEU A 204 -20.43 21.11 12.35
CA LEU A 204 -20.74 20.08 13.36
C LEU A 204 -22.14 20.25 14.00
N ALA A 205 -22.61 21.50 14.10
CA ALA A 205 -23.94 21.84 14.60
C ALA A 205 -25.07 21.50 13.63
N THR A 206 -24.76 21.25 12.35
CA THR A 206 -25.75 20.83 11.37
C THR A 206 -26.04 19.33 11.57
N PRO A 207 -27.27 18.93 11.97
CA PRO A 207 -27.62 17.52 12.09
C PRO A 207 -27.61 16.86 10.71
N ARG A 208 -27.12 15.62 10.66
CA ARG A 208 -27.01 14.85 9.42
C ARG A 208 -28.39 14.26 9.08
N ASP A 209 -28.85 14.43 7.84
CA ASP A 209 -30.05 13.73 7.35
C ASP A 209 -29.77 12.22 7.35
N GLU A 210 -30.54 11.46 8.14
CA GLU A 210 -30.39 10.01 8.37
C GLU A 210 -30.61 9.14 7.12
N ARG A 211 -30.79 9.73 5.93
CA ARG A 211 -31.24 9.03 4.71
C ARG A 211 -30.13 8.50 3.80
N GLN A 212 -28.85 8.75 4.09
CA GLN A 212 -27.77 8.38 3.16
C GLN A 212 -26.81 7.26 3.60
N ASP A 213 -26.89 6.76 4.84
CA ASP A 213 -25.79 5.93 5.41
C ASP A 213 -26.20 4.54 5.91
N ILE A 214 -27.00 3.81 5.13
CA ILE A 214 -27.20 2.36 5.36
C ILE A 214 -25.99 1.54 4.82
N GLY A 215 -25.01 2.18 4.17
CA GLY A 215 -23.89 1.52 3.49
C GLY A 215 -22.55 1.44 4.23
N GLU A 216 -22.22 2.39 5.11
CA GLU A 216 -20.92 2.43 5.82
C GLU A 216 -21.14 2.28 7.33
N ARG A 217 -21.02 1.05 7.84
CA ARG A 217 -21.02 0.74 9.29
C ARG A 217 -19.73 1.22 9.98
N GLY A 218 -19.41 2.50 9.86
CA GLY A 218 -18.28 3.14 10.53
C GLY A 218 -18.73 4.44 11.18
N ILE A 219 -18.27 4.69 12.41
CA ILE A 219 -18.48 5.96 13.11
C ILE A 219 -17.89 7.07 12.24
N SER A 220 -18.65 8.12 11.94
CA SER A 220 -18.15 9.24 11.11
C SER A 220 -17.13 10.09 11.87
N LEU A 221 -16.29 10.82 11.14
CA LEU A 221 -15.38 11.82 11.74
C LEU A 221 -16.14 12.85 12.59
N ALA A 222 -17.30 13.30 12.11
CA ALA A 222 -18.14 14.25 12.85
C ALA A 222 -18.66 13.67 14.16
N ASP A 223 -19.03 12.38 14.17
CA ASP A 223 -19.52 11.69 15.37
C ASP A 223 -18.40 11.49 16.39
N ARG A 224 -17.18 11.16 15.93
CA ARG A 224 -15.98 11.10 16.79
C ARG A 224 -15.65 12.46 17.40
N VAL A 225 -15.70 13.55 16.63
CA VAL A 225 -15.47 14.91 17.17
C VAL A 225 -16.51 15.28 18.23
N ARG A 226 -17.81 14.97 18.02
CA ARG A 226 -18.85 15.20 19.04
C ARG A 226 -18.65 14.33 20.29
N ALA A 227 -18.25 13.07 20.12
CA ALA A 227 -17.93 12.18 21.24
C ALA A 227 -16.74 12.69 22.05
N LEU A 228 -15.69 13.17 21.39
CA LEU A 228 -14.51 13.77 22.01
C LEU A 228 -14.86 15.08 22.75
N GLN A 229 -15.74 15.92 22.20
CA GLN A 229 -16.25 17.12 22.89
C GLN A 229 -17.03 16.74 24.15
N LYS A 230 -17.90 15.72 24.06
CA LYS A 230 -18.69 15.24 25.19
C LYS A 230 -17.79 14.67 26.30
N ALA A 231 -16.77 13.89 25.95
CA ALA A 231 -15.80 13.34 26.88
C ALA A 231 -14.96 14.45 27.57
N ASN A 232 -14.58 15.48 26.84
CA ASN A 232 -13.86 16.64 27.38
C ASN A 232 -14.74 17.60 28.21
N ALA A 233 -16.06 17.55 28.05
CA ALA A 233 -17.01 18.33 28.85
C ALA A 233 -17.42 17.61 30.14
N SER A 234 -17.19 16.29 30.23
CA SER A 234 -17.47 15.45 31.41
C SER A 234 -16.27 15.22 32.33
N ASN A 235 -15.08 15.72 31.96
CA ASN A 235 -13.87 15.76 32.77
C ASN A 235 -13.61 17.21 33.22
#